data_AF-A0AB73GE93-F1
#
_entry.id   AF-A0AB73GE93-F1
#
_cell.length_a   1.000
_cell.length_b   1.000
_cell.length_c   1.000
_cell.angle_alpha   90.00
_cell.angle_beta   90.00
_cell.angle_gamma   90.00
#
_symmetry.space_group_name_H-M   'P 1'
#
loop_
_entity.id
_entity.type
_entity.pdbx_description
1 polymer ?
#
loop_
_entity_poly.entity_id
_entity_poly.type
_entity_poly.pdbx_seq_one_letter_code
_entity_poly.pdbx_strand_id
1 'polypeptide(L)'
;MSFFHLKNPIERNKYLAAKNLRELNLHELAYIHLNTQSPSIKLQDCSVNSRLYGLHEILLVTSPSKDKDFIMLITVISLINELCSIYTLRASRSTNAFVNFLLNFTSLTPTQAKLLYTLTKCLQKDGGLANCHVANDMSLAVFKYSNSQNEAITPPTLAWDGRYPIKTENVYTLINVLELQKLAVNILDRVFQGLLKRKIQVVDIPVEDFFYKYLDKL
;
A
#
# COMPACT_ATOMS: atom_id res chain seq x y z
N MET A 1 8.93 -28.42 -11.49
CA MET A 1 8.45 -28.09 -10.12
C MET A 1 7.69 -26.78 -10.17
N SER A 2 6.54 -26.67 -9.49
CA SER A 2 5.80 -25.39 -9.41
C SER A 2 6.45 -24.49 -8.35
N PHE A 3 6.69 -23.23 -8.70
CA PHE A 3 7.39 -22.20 -7.92
C PHE A 3 6.92 -22.11 -6.45
N PHE A 4 5.62 -22.28 -6.21
CA PHE A 4 5.04 -22.19 -4.87
C PHE A 4 5.19 -23.44 -3.99
N HIS A 5 5.71 -24.56 -4.53
CA HIS A 5 6.06 -25.73 -3.69
C HIS A 5 7.43 -25.60 -3.04
N LEU A 6 8.24 -24.64 -3.47
CA LEU A 6 9.53 -24.33 -2.85
C LEU A 6 9.28 -23.73 -1.48
N LYS A 7 9.99 -24.23 -0.46
CA LYS A 7 9.64 -23.95 0.95
C LYS A 7 10.30 -22.67 1.46
N ASN A 8 11.52 -22.39 1.01
CA ASN A 8 12.32 -21.27 1.52
C ASN A 8 12.67 -20.24 0.42
N PRO A 9 13.07 -19.02 0.80
CA PRO A 9 13.46 -17.97 -0.15
C PRO A 9 14.67 -18.36 -1.02
N ILE A 10 15.62 -19.12 -0.49
CA ILE A 10 16.86 -19.52 -1.19
C ILE A 10 16.52 -20.40 -2.40
N GLU A 11 15.66 -21.39 -2.23
CA GLU A 11 15.18 -22.26 -3.30
C GLU A 11 14.42 -21.49 -4.37
N ARG A 12 13.56 -20.56 -3.98
CA ARG A 12 12.82 -19.69 -4.92
C ARG A 12 13.75 -18.82 -5.74
N ASN A 13 14.75 -18.22 -5.11
CA ASN A 13 15.73 -17.39 -5.80
C ASN A 13 16.61 -18.23 -6.74
N LYS A 14 17.03 -19.43 -6.35
CA LYS A 14 17.73 -20.37 -7.25
C LYS A 14 16.89 -20.78 -8.46
N TYR A 15 15.60 -21.02 -8.24
CA TYR A 15 14.65 -21.33 -9.31
C TYR A 15 14.53 -20.17 -10.31
N LEU A 16 14.40 -18.92 -9.82
CA LEU A 16 14.33 -17.73 -10.68
C LEU A 16 15.65 -17.46 -11.40
N ALA A 17 16.80 -17.68 -10.73
CA ALA A 17 18.13 -17.49 -11.31
C ALA A 17 18.43 -18.40 -12.51
N ALA A 18 17.67 -19.49 -12.68
CA ALA A 18 17.79 -20.41 -13.80
C ALA A 18 16.89 -20.05 -14.99
N LYS A 19 16.15 -18.94 -14.92
CA LYS A 19 15.21 -18.48 -15.96
C LYS A 19 15.66 -17.18 -16.61
N ASN A 20 15.27 -16.99 -17.87
CA ASN A 20 15.33 -15.68 -18.52
C ASN A 20 14.10 -14.84 -18.15
N LEU A 21 14.18 -13.51 -18.26
CA LEU A 21 13.07 -12.60 -17.94
C LEU A 21 11.76 -12.95 -18.67
N ARG A 22 11.86 -13.31 -19.96
CA ARG A 22 10.69 -13.63 -20.80
C ARG A 22 10.00 -14.95 -20.43
N GLU A 23 10.63 -15.78 -19.59
CA GLU A 23 10.09 -17.07 -19.15
C GLU A 23 9.31 -16.94 -17.82
N LEU A 24 9.31 -15.75 -17.23
CA LEU A 24 8.60 -15.49 -15.99
C LEU A 24 7.10 -15.34 -16.25
N ASN A 25 6.30 -16.03 -15.44
CA ASN A 25 4.86 -15.82 -15.41
C ASN A 25 4.47 -14.72 -14.41
N LEU A 26 3.21 -14.27 -14.47
CA LEU A 26 2.68 -13.21 -13.62
C LEU A 26 2.88 -13.48 -12.12
N HIS A 27 2.79 -14.74 -11.68
CA HIS A 27 2.98 -15.07 -10.27
C HIS A 27 4.42 -14.97 -9.81
N GLU A 28 5.38 -15.28 -10.69
CA GLU A 28 6.81 -15.13 -10.42
C GLU A 28 7.18 -13.65 -10.40
N LEU A 29 6.66 -12.84 -11.32
CA LEU A 29 6.80 -11.38 -11.27
C LEU A 29 6.17 -10.78 -10.01
N ALA A 30 4.98 -11.26 -9.61
CA ALA A 30 4.33 -10.82 -8.38
C ALA A 30 5.14 -11.18 -7.12
N TYR A 31 5.85 -12.31 -7.13
CA TYR A 31 6.78 -12.64 -6.05
C TYR A 31 7.96 -11.67 -6.01
N ILE A 32 8.58 -11.37 -7.16
CA ILE A 32 9.69 -10.40 -7.24
C ILE A 32 9.21 -9.03 -6.75
N HIS A 33 8.04 -8.59 -7.19
CA HIS A 33 7.43 -7.33 -6.81
C HIS A 33 7.24 -7.18 -5.29
N LEU A 34 6.69 -8.20 -4.64
CA LEU A 34 6.42 -8.17 -3.19
C LEU A 34 7.64 -8.49 -2.32
N ASN A 35 8.74 -8.97 -2.90
CA ASN A 35 9.91 -9.37 -2.12
C ASN A 35 10.73 -8.16 -1.69
N THR A 36 10.51 -7.70 -0.45
CA THR A 36 11.28 -6.61 0.15
C THR A 36 12.57 -7.04 0.85
N GLN A 37 12.90 -8.33 0.85
CA GLN A 37 14.12 -8.83 1.51
C GLN A 37 15.39 -8.62 0.68
N SER A 38 15.24 -8.32 -0.62
CA SER A 38 16.35 -8.10 -1.53
C SER A 38 16.01 -6.97 -2.49
N PRO A 39 16.94 -6.03 -2.74
CA PRO A 39 16.71 -4.91 -3.67
C PRO A 39 16.49 -5.37 -5.11
N SER A 40 17.05 -6.54 -5.46
CA SER A 40 16.88 -7.14 -6.77
C SER A 40 16.92 -8.67 -6.70
N ILE A 41 16.36 -9.30 -7.72
CA ILE A 41 16.42 -10.73 -7.97
C ILE A 41 17.20 -10.97 -9.26
N LYS A 42 18.27 -11.76 -9.15
CA LYS A 42 19.09 -12.15 -10.29
C LYS A 42 18.40 -13.28 -11.06
N LEU A 43 18.22 -13.06 -12.36
CA LEU A 43 17.81 -14.03 -13.36
C LEU A 43 19.04 -14.51 -14.16
N GLN A 44 18.83 -15.40 -15.13
CA GLN A 44 19.91 -15.88 -15.99
C GLN A 44 20.49 -14.76 -16.87
N ASP A 45 19.63 -13.89 -17.40
CA ASP A 45 19.96 -12.87 -18.40
C ASP A 45 20.00 -11.42 -17.86
N CYS A 46 19.54 -11.19 -16.62
CA CYS A 46 19.49 -9.84 -16.03
C CYS A 46 19.26 -9.86 -14.51
N SER A 47 19.20 -8.67 -13.91
CA SER A 47 18.64 -8.48 -12.57
C SER A 47 17.34 -7.70 -12.66
N VAL A 48 16.36 -8.05 -11.83
CA VAL A 48 15.06 -7.36 -11.76
C VAL A 48 14.89 -6.75 -10.38
N ASN A 49 14.57 -5.47 -10.32
CA ASN A 49 14.23 -4.78 -9.08
C ASN A 49 12.72 -4.55 -8.98
N SER A 50 12.26 -4.17 -7.78
CA SER A 50 10.88 -3.82 -7.52
C SER A 50 10.77 -2.36 -7.09
N ARG A 51 9.83 -1.60 -7.67
CA ARG A 51 9.53 -0.23 -7.21
C ARG A 51 9.01 -0.22 -5.78
N LEU A 52 8.26 -1.26 -5.41
CA LEU A 52 7.77 -1.49 -4.06
C LEU A 52 8.88 -1.66 -3.02
N TYR A 53 10.02 -2.26 -3.41
CA TYR A 53 11.21 -2.29 -2.56
C TYR A 53 11.69 -0.87 -2.24
N GLY A 54 11.76 0.00 -3.25
CA GLY A 54 12.14 1.41 -3.05
C GLY A 54 11.19 2.15 -2.11
N LEU A 55 9.88 1.97 -2.26
CA LEU A 55 8.88 2.53 -1.34
C LEU A 55 9.06 2.00 0.08
N HIS A 56 9.28 0.69 0.24
CA HIS A 56 9.52 0.06 1.54
C HIS A 56 10.78 0.62 2.22
N GLU A 57 11.87 0.79 1.50
CA GLU A 57 13.10 1.40 2.05
C GLU A 57 12.87 2.83 2.52
N ILE A 58 12.15 3.64 1.74
CA ILE A 58 11.80 5.01 2.16
C ILE A 58 10.99 5.00 3.46
N LEU A 59 10.09 4.03 3.65
CA LEU A 59 9.37 3.88 4.91
C LEU A 59 10.29 3.53 6.07
N LEU A 60 11.39 2.80 5.86
CA LEU A 60 12.31 2.41 6.93
C LEU A 60 13.33 3.50 7.28
N VAL A 61 13.59 4.45 6.38
CA VAL A 61 14.56 5.52 6.60
C VAL A 61 13.99 6.60 7.53
N THR A 62 14.68 6.85 8.63
CA THR A 62 14.39 7.98 9.53
C THR A 62 15.18 9.23 9.09
N SER A 63 14.58 10.06 8.24
CA SER A 63 15.14 11.38 7.92
C SER A 63 14.68 12.45 8.91
N PRO A 64 15.55 13.37 9.37
CA PRO A 64 15.16 14.52 10.20
C PRO A 64 14.63 15.71 9.38
N SER A 65 14.22 15.51 8.12
CA SER A 65 13.71 16.59 7.28
C SER A 65 12.40 17.18 7.84
N LYS A 66 12.18 18.48 7.60
CA LYS A 66 10.94 19.17 7.99
C LYS A 66 9.70 18.57 7.33
N ASP A 67 9.88 17.94 6.16
CA ASP A 67 8.81 17.34 5.36
C ASP A 67 8.66 15.83 5.60
N LYS A 68 9.36 15.26 6.59
CA LYS A 68 9.39 13.81 6.84
C LYS A 68 7.99 13.21 6.95
N ASP A 69 7.10 13.84 7.71
CA ASP A 69 5.74 13.32 7.94
C ASP A 69 4.91 13.33 6.65
N PHE A 70 5.09 14.34 5.81
CA PHE A 70 4.42 14.40 4.50
C PHE A 70 4.99 13.38 3.52
N ILE A 71 6.32 13.24 3.45
CA ILE A 71 6.99 12.22 2.63
C ILE A 71 6.49 10.82 3.05
N MET A 72 6.52 10.51 4.34
CA MET A 72 6.09 9.23 4.88
C MET A 72 4.60 8.97 4.60
N LEU A 73 3.74 9.99 4.72
CA LEU A 73 2.33 9.89 4.36
C LEU A 73 2.13 9.54 2.87
N ILE A 74 2.82 10.23 1.98
CA ILE A 74 2.74 9.98 0.53
C ILE A 74 3.28 8.59 0.18
N THR A 75 4.40 8.17 0.80
CA THR A 75 4.98 6.84 0.59
C THR A 75 4.03 5.74 1.06
N VAL A 76 3.43 5.87 2.25
CA VAL A 76 2.41 4.92 2.75
C VAL A 76 1.25 4.80 1.77
N ILE A 77 0.71 5.93 1.32
CA ILE A 77 -0.44 5.94 0.42
C ILE A 77 -0.09 5.37 -0.96
N SER A 78 1.10 5.64 -1.47
CA SER A 78 1.60 5.08 -2.72
C SER A 78 1.71 3.56 -2.63
N LEU A 79 2.32 3.05 -1.56
CA LEU A 79 2.47 1.62 -1.30
C LEU A 79 1.11 0.92 -1.21
N ILE A 80 0.17 1.45 -0.42
CA ILE A 80 -1.16 0.84 -0.27
C ILE A 80 -1.94 0.88 -1.59
N ASN A 81 -1.87 1.97 -2.34
CA ASN A 81 -2.52 2.07 -3.66
C ASN A 81 -1.97 1.05 -4.66
N GLU A 82 -0.64 0.91 -4.73
CA GLU A 82 0.02 -0.05 -5.59
C GLU A 82 -0.43 -1.48 -5.26
N LEU A 83 -0.37 -1.86 -3.98
CA LEU A 83 -0.85 -3.16 -3.53
C LEU A 83 -2.34 -3.38 -3.83
N CYS A 84 -3.19 -2.39 -3.58
CA CYS A 84 -4.62 -2.44 -3.86
C CYS A 84 -4.93 -2.61 -5.35
N SER A 85 -4.12 -2.01 -6.22
CA SER A 85 -4.34 -2.06 -7.67
C SER A 85 -3.99 -3.43 -8.28
N ILE A 86 -3.11 -4.18 -7.62
CA ILE A 86 -2.56 -5.44 -8.13
C ILE A 86 -3.16 -6.65 -7.43
N TYR A 87 -3.45 -6.56 -6.12
CA TYR A 87 -3.74 -7.73 -5.29
C TYR A 87 -5.14 -7.71 -4.70
N THR A 88 -5.85 -8.82 -4.86
CA THR A 88 -7.21 -8.99 -4.32
C THR A 88 -7.40 -10.35 -3.65
N LEU A 89 -8.37 -10.44 -2.74
CA LEU A 89 -8.89 -11.71 -2.26
C LEU A 89 -9.89 -12.27 -3.28
N ARG A 90 -9.92 -13.60 -3.43
CA ARG A 90 -10.76 -14.30 -4.42
C ARG A 90 -12.28 -14.06 -4.29
N ALA A 91 -12.74 -13.47 -3.20
CA ALA A 91 -14.14 -13.15 -2.95
C ALA A 91 -14.23 -11.81 -2.21
N SER A 92 -14.40 -10.71 -2.93
CA SER A 92 -14.72 -9.40 -2.35
C SER A 92 -16.05 -8.89 -2.90
N ARG A 93 -16.91 -8.39 -2.00
CA ARG A 93 -18.33 -8.05 -2.27
C ARG A 93 -18.69 -6.57 -2.04
N SER A 94 -17.77 -5.66 -1.76
CA SER A 94 -18.16 -4.23 -1.60
C SER A 94 -17.89 -3.39 -2.85
N THR A 95 -18.57 -2.24 -2.89
CA THR A 95 -18.58 -1.25 -3.96
C THR A 95 -17.27 -0.48 -4.12
N ASN A 96 -16.42 -0.35 -3.08
CA ASN A 96 -15.16 0.39 -3.16
C ASN A 96 -13.94 -0.52 -2.92
N ALA A 97 -13.12 -0.69 -3.97
CA ALA A 97 -11.98 -1.60 -3.96
C ALA A 97 -10.92 -1.25 -2.90
N PHE A 98 -10.62 0.03 -2.69
CA PHE A 98 -9.60 0.47 -1.74
C PHE A 98 -10.06 0.25 -0.29
N VAL A 99 -11.30 0.63 0.03
CA VAL A 99 -11.87 0.39 1.37
C VAL A 99 -11.91 -1.10 1.66
N ASN A 100 -12.31 -1.93 0.70
CA ASN A 100 -12.27 -3.39 0.85
C ASN A 100 -10.88 -3.94 1.07
N PHE A 101 -9.93 -3.47 0.29
CA PHE A 101 -8.55 -3.90 0.40
C PHE A 101 -8.05 -3.64 1.82
N LEU A 102 -8.28 -2.44 2.35
CA LEU A 102 -7.93 -2.12 3.74
C LEU A 102 -8.65 -3.04 4.74
N LEU A 103 -9.96 -3.23 4.63
CA LEU A 103 -10.71 -4.08 5.56
C LEU A 103 -10.29 -5.56 5.51
N ASN A 104 -9.81 -6.03 4.36
CA ASN A 104 -9.34 -7.40 4.17
C ASN A 104 -7.95 -7.65 4.76
N PHE A 105 -7.09 -6.64 4.76
CA PHE A 105 -5.69 -6.78 5.18
C PHE A 105 -5.38 -6.13 6.53
N THR A 106 -6.33 -5.41 7.15
CA THR A 106 -6.13 -4.68 8.41
C THR A 106 -7.25 -4.96 9.42
N SER A 107 -7.12 -4.42 10.63
CA SER A 107 -8.19 -4.39 11.64
C SER A 107 -8.88 -3.01 11.72
N LEU A 108 -8.75 -2.17 10.69
CA LEU A 108 -9.40 -0.88 10.65
C LEU A 108 -10.92 -1.04 10.67
N THR A 109 -11.60 -0.11 11.34
CA THR A 109 -13.04 0.01 11.23
C THR A 109 -13.44 0.51 9.82
N PRO A 110 -14.67 0.27 9.36
CA PRO A 110 -15.16 0.83 8.09
C PRO A 110 -15.03 2.36 8.01
N THR A 111 -15.22 3.06 9.12
CA THR A 111 -15.05 4.52 9.21
C THR A 111 -13.60 4.91 8.98
N GLN A 112 -12.65 4.26 9.66
CA GLN A 112 -11.22 4.54 9.49
C GLN A 112 -10.76 4.25 8.06
N ALA A 113 -11.21 3.14 7.47
CA ALA A 113 -10.88 2.79 6.08
C ALA A 113 -11.43 3.82 5.07
N LYS A 114 -12.65 4.33 5.27
CA LYS A 114 -13.23 5.42 4.46
C LYS A 114 -12.50 6.74 4.62
N LEU A 115 -12.07 7.08 5.84
CA LEU A 115 -11.27 8.28 6.10
C LEU A 115 -9.89 8.18 5.43
N LEU A 116 -9.25 7.00 5.47
CA LEU A 116 -7.99 6.77 4.78
C LEU A 116 -8.15 6.84 3.25
N TYR A 117 -9.26 6.29 2.71
CA TYR A 117 -9.60 6.48 1.29
C TYR A 117 -9.77 7.96 0.93
N THR A 118 -10.49 8.71 1.76
CA THR A 118 -10.69 10.16 1.58
C THR A 118 -9.34 10.89 1.60
N LEU A 119 -8.47 10.59 2.57
CA LEU A 119 -7.12 11.17 2.66
C LEU A 119 -6.31 10.91 1.39
N THR A 120 -6.31 9.68 0.89
CA THR A 120 -5.67 9.32 -0.38
C THR A 120 -6.16 10.19 -1.53
N LYS A 121 -7.47 10.46 -1.61
CA LYS A 121 -8.05 11.27 -2.66
C LYS A 121 -7.74 12.76 -2.53
N CYS A 122 -7.66 13.30 -1.32
CA CYS A 122 -7.19 14.67 -1.11
C CYS A 122 -5.77 14.84 -1.64
N LEU A 123 -4.85 13.97 -1.21
CA LEU A 123 -3.45 14.06 -1.60
C LEU A 123 -3.26 13.92 -3.11
N GLN A 124 -4.04 13.06 -3.77
CA GLN A 124 -4.01 12.90 -5.23
C GLN A 124 -4.57 14.11 -6.00
N LYS A 125 -5.57 14.80 -5.43
CA LYS A 125 -6.27 15.89 -6.13
C LYS A 125 -5.48 17.21 -6.06
N ASP A 126 -5.07 17.60 -4.87
CA ASP A 126 -4.48 18.93 -4.62
C ASP A 126 -3.34 18.91 -3.61
N GLY A 127 -2.90 17.73 -3.15
CA GLY A 127 -1.87 17.60 -2.11
C GLY A 127 -2.35 18.05 -0.72
N GLY A 128 -3.64 18.36 -0.57
CA GLY A 128 -4.21 18.94 0.64
C GLY A 128 -4.58 17.91 1.71
N LEU A 129 -4.78 18.42 2.92
CA LEU A 129 -5.25 17.67 4.08
C LEU A 129 -6.71 18.04 4.43
N ALA A 130 -7.52 18.44 3.45
CA ALA A 130 -8.92 18.72 3.67
C ALA A 130 -9.74 18.28 2.46
N ASN A 131 -10.89 17.65 2.71
CA ASN A 131 -11.91 17.39 1.72
C ASN A 131 -13.18 18.18 2.06
N CYS A 132 -13.39 19.31 1.39
CA CYS A 132 -14.60 20.12 1.50
C CYS A 132 -15.71 19.71 0.51
N HIS A 133 -15.49 18.67 -0.30
CA HIS A 133 -16.45 18.22 -1.30
C HIS A 133 -16.94 16.80 -1.00
N VAL A 134 -18.26 16.65 -0.88
CA VAL A 134 -18.87 15.32 -0.87
C VAL A 134 -18.97 14.86 -2.33
N ALA A 135 -18.15 13.87 -2.70
CA ALA A 135 -18.32 13.11 -3.93
C ALA A 135 -18.25 11.61 -3.59
N ASN A 136 -18.89 10.78 -4.43
CA ASN A 136 -19.17 9.37 -4.18
C ASN A 136 -18.07 8.66 -3.34
N ASP A 137 -18.48 8.12 -2.19
CA ASP A 137 -17.68 7.41 -1.19
C ASP A 137 -16.65 8.21 -0.36
N MET A 138 -16.56 9.54 -0.52
CA MET A 138 -15.68 10.40 0.28
C MET A 138 -16.43 11.15 1.39
N SER A 139 -15.79 11.24 2.56
CA SER A 139 -16.31 12.00 3.70
C SER A 139 -15.80 13.45 3.67
N LEU A 140 -16.58 14.38 4.22
CA LEU A 140 -16.02 15.67 4.63
C LEU A 140 -15.04 15.42 5.77
N ALA A 141 -13.80 15.87 5.59
CA ALA A 141 -12.76 15.69 6.61
C ALA A 141 -11.72 16.81 6.52
N VAL A 142 -11.23 17.25 7.68
CA VAL A 142 -9.95 17.97 7.77
C VAL A 142 -8.99 17.09 8.55
N PHE A 143 -7.84 16.83 7.97
CA PHE A 143 -6.82 15.97 8.53
C PHE A 143 -5.73 16.79 9.21
N LYS A 144 -5.24 16.29 10.34
CA LYS A 144 -4.14 16.92 11.07
C LYS A 144 -3.19 15.86 11.59
N TYR A 145 -1.89 16.10 11.43
CA TYR A 145 -0.87 15.26 12.04
C TYR A 145 -0.97 15.32 13.56
N SER A 146 -0.98 14.15 14.20
CA SER A 146 -0.88 14.01 15.65
C SER A 146 -0.29 12.65 16.01
N ASN A 147 0.74 12.68 16.84
CA ASN A 147 1.34 11.47 17.42
C ASN A 147 0.74 11.14 18.80
N SER A 148 -0.33 11.82 19.21
CA SER A 148 -0.93 11.65 20.54
C SER A 148 -1.79 10.39 20.68
N GLN A 149 -2.13 9.73 19.57
CA GLN A 149 -3.02 8.57 19.52
C GLN A 149 -2.24 7.32 19.10
N ASN A 150 -2.67 6.15 19.55
CA ASN A 150 -2.05 4.87 19.18
C ASN A 150 -2.71 4.22 17.93
N GLU A 151 -3.44 5.00 17.15
CA GLU A 151 -4.11 4.54 15.93
C GLU A 151 -3.59 5.31 14.72
N ALA A 152 -3.50 4.62 13.56
CA ALA A 152 -3.08 5.23 12.30
C ALA A 152 -3.97 6.42 11.88
N ILE A 153 -5.28 6.29 12.11
CA ILE A 153 -6.26 7.33 11.82
C ILE A 153 -7.34 7.33 12.89
N THR A 154 -7.58 8.50 13.50
CA THR A 154 -8.60 8.67 14.54
C THR A 154 -9.70 9.57 13.99
N PRO A 155 -10.95 9.09 13.90
CA PRO A 155 -12.08 9.91 13.49
C PRO A 155 -12.27 11.14 14.39
N PRO A 156 -12.86 12.24 13.88
CA PRO A 156 -13.17 13.40 14.70
C PRO A 156 -14.29 13.08 15.69
N THR A 157 -14.35 13.83 16.79
CA THR A 157 -15.44 13.71 17.77
C THR A 157 -16.74 14.36 17.27
N LEU A 158 -16.63 15.33 16.36
CA LEU A 158 -17.74 15.99 15.68
C LEU A 158 -17.57 15.93 14.17
N ALA A 159 -18.64 15.61 13.45
CA ALA A 159 -18.64 15.65 11.99
C ALA A 159 -18.39 17.07 11.48
N TRP A 160 -17.51 17.21 10.49
CA TRP A 160 -17.24 18.49 9.86
C TRP A 160 -18.34 18.82 8.83
N ASP A 161 -18.85 20.05 8.87
CA ASP A 161 -19.89 20.55 7.96
C ASP A 161 -19.33 21.15 6.66
N GLY A 162 -18.01 21.08 6.46
CA GLY A 162 -17.31 21.64 5.29
C GLY A 162 -17.03 23.15 5.38
N ARG A 163 -17.36 23.80 6.51
CA ARG A 163 -17.12 25.24 6.74
C ARG A 163 -15.97 25.43 7.72
N TYR A 164 -15.28 26.57 7.68
CA TYR A 164 -14.22 26.85 8.63
C TYR A 164 -14.78 26.81 10.08
N PRO A 165 -14.33 25.87 10.94
CA PRO A 165 -14.93 25.67 12.25
C PRO A 165 -14.45 26.72 13.26
N ILE A 166 -15.32 27.16 14.15
CA ILE A 166 -14.97 28.09 15.25
C ILE A 166 -14.08 27.38 16.30
N LYS A 167 -14.28 26.07 16.50
CA LYS A 167 -13.42 25.20 17.32
C LYS A 167 -12.90 24.05 16.47
N THR A 168 -11.62 24.10 16.14
CA THR A 168 -11.01 23.18 15.17
C THR A 168 -10.70 21.81 15.74
N GLU A 169 -10.45 21.71 17.05
CA GLU A 169 -9.94 20.48 17.70
C GLU A 169 -10.90 19.29 17.67
N ASN A 170 -12.21 19.52 17.62
CA ASN A 170 -13.22 18.44 17.63
C ASN A 170 -13.55 17.90 16.24
N VAL A 171 -13.18 18.62 15.17
CA VAL A 171 -13.53 18.26 13.78
C VAL A 171 -12.35 17.71 13.00
N TYR A 172 -11.15 17.66 13.60
CA TYR A 172 -9.98 17.06 12.97
C TYR A 172 -10.03 15.54 13.02
N THR A 173 -9.85 14.93 11.84
CA THR A 173 -9.36 13.56 11.73
C THR A 173 -7.87 13.58 12.02
N LEU A 174 -7.42 12.84 13.03
CA LEU A 174 -6.00 12.81 13.39
C LEU A 174 -5.27 11.72 12.62
N ILE A 175 -4.08 12.05 12.12
CA ILE A 175 -3.16 11.15 11.43
C ILE A 175 -1.95 10.90 12.32
N ASN A 176 -1.75 9.66 12.76
CA ASN A 176 -0.48 9.24 13.32
C ASN A 176 0.34 8.56 12.20
N VAL A 177 1.38 9.26 11.73
CA VAL A 177 2.15 8.80 10.58
C VAL A 177 3.00 7.57 10.91
N LEU A 178 3.45 7.41 12.16
CA LEU A 178 4.19 6.22 12.59
C LEU A 178 3.29 4.98 12.64
N GLU A 179 2.06 5.13 13.11
CA GLU A 179 1.09 4.03 13.09
C GLU A 179 0.62 3.71 11.66
N LEU A 180 0.52 4.71 10.78
CA LEU A 180 0.29 4.50 9.35
C LEU A 180 1.44 3.72 8.68
N GLN A 181 2.68 4.06 9.00
CA GLN A 181 3.87 3.35 8.52
C GLN A 181 3.81 1.87 8.93
N LYS A 182 3.56 1.59 10.21
CA LYS A 182 3.40 0.21 10.72
C LYS A 182 2.25 -0.52 10.02
N LEU A 183 1.12 0.16 9.81
CA LEU A 183 -0.03 -0.39 9.10
C LEU A 183 0.36 -0.80 7.67
N ALA A 184 1.08 0.06 6.94
CA ALA A 184 1.52 -0.20 5.56
C ALA A 184 2.45 -1.41 5.46
N VAL A 185 3.45 -1.50 6.34
CA VAL A 185 4.36 -2.66 6.40
C VAL A 185 3.59 -3.94 6.73
N ASN A 186 2.67 -3.89 7.69
CA ASN A 186 1.82 -5.04 8.02
C ASN A 186 0.92 -5.49 6.85
N ILE A 187 0.38 -4.55 6.06
CA ILE A 187 -0.39 -4.85 4.86
C ILE A 187 0.51 -5.58 3.86
N LEU A 188 1.69 -5.03 3.58
CA LEU A 188 2.66 -5.62 2.65
C LEU A 188 3.00 -7.06 3.03
N ASP A 189 3.35 -7.30 4.30
CA ASP A 189 3.66 -8.62 4.82
C ASP A 189 2.48 -9.59 4.65
N ARG A 190 1.26 -9.14 4.98
CA ARG A 190 0.06 -9.97 4.84
C ARG A 190 -0.24 -10.31 3.38
N VAL A 191 -0.05 -9.37 2.47
CA VAL A 191 -0.19 -9.60 1.03
C VAL A 191 0.86 -10.60 0.55
N PHE A 192 2.14 -10.42 0.92
CA PHE A 192 3.20 -11.35 0.53
C PHE A 192 2.96 -12.76 1.05
N GLN A 193 2.61 -12.91 2.33
CA GLN A 193 2.23 -14.21 2.91
C GLN A 193 0.97 -14.79 2.26
N GLY A 194 0.02 -13.94 1.88
CA GLY A 194 -1.16 -14.32 1.12
C GLY A 194 -0.81 -14.88 -0.26
N LEU A 195 0.18 -14.30 -0.95
CA LEU A 195 0.66 -14.77 -2.26
C LEU A 195 1.26 -16.16 -2.12
N LEU A 196 2.17 -16.34 -1.16
CA LEU A 196 2.86 -17.62 -0.92
C LEU A 196 1.87 -18.74 -0.56
N LYS A 197 0.81 -18.41 0.20
CA LYS A 197 -0.25 -19.34 0.59
C LYS A 197 -1.35 -19.48 -0.47
N ARG A 198 -1.22 -18.83 -1.63
CA ARG A 198 -2.22 -18.79 -2.72
C ARG A 198 -3.62 -18.32 -2.27
N LYS A 199 -3.68 -17.47 -1.23
CA LYS A 199 -4.92 -16.88 -0.69
C LYS A 199 -5.29 -15.57 -1.37
N ILE A 200 -4.33 -14.91 -2.01
CA ILE A 200 -4.56 -13.73 -2.85
C ILE A 200 -4.41 -14.09 -4.32
N GLN A 201 -4.99 -13.27 -5.17
CA GLN A 201 -4.79 -13.29 -6.62
C GLN A 201 -4.16 -11.98 -7.06
N VAL A 202 -3.40 -12.08 -8.15
CA VAL A 202 -3.01 -10.92 -8.94
C VAL A 202 -4.20 -10.61 -9.84
N VAL A 203 -4.61 -9.34 -9.92
CA VAL A 203 -5.59 -8.87 -10.90
C VAL A 203 -5.08 -9.25 -12.30
N ASP A 204 -6.00 -9.57 -13.22
CA ASP A 204 -5.65 -10.00 -14.56
C ASP A 204 -5.01 -8.84 -15.35
N ILE A 205 -3.68 -8.80 -15.33
CA ILE A 205 -2.82 -7.79 -15.95
C ILE A 205 -1.87 -8.55 -16.88
N PRO A 206 -1.68 -8.11 -18.14
CA PRO A 206 -0.67 -8.69 -19.02
C PRO A 206 0.71 -8.71 -18.36
N VAL A 207 1.48 -9.77 -18.59
CA VAL A 207 2.78 -10.00 -17.93
C VAL A 207 3.74 -8.86 -18.20
N GLU A 208 3.77 -8.36 -19.45
CA GLU A 208 4.59 -7.25 -19.88
C GLU A 208 4.17 -5.93 -19.21
N ASP A 209 2.87 -5.66 -19.15
CA ASP A 209 2.33 -4.47 -18.48
C ASP A 209 2.65 -4.47 -16.99
N PHE A 210 2.56 -5.64 -16.35
CA PHE A 210 2.96 -5.79 -14.95
C PHE A 210 4.43 -5.44 -14.78
N PHE A 211 5.28 -5.97 -15.66
CA PHE A 211 6.72 -5.70 -15.61
C PHE A 211 6.99 -4.20 -15.73
N TYR A 212 6.57 -3.54 -16.81
CA TYR A 212 6.92 -2.13 -17.05
C TYR A 212 6.33 -1.14 -16.03
N LYS A 213 5.23 -1.50 -15.36
CA LYS A 213 4.60 -0.66 -14.34
C LYS A 213 5.26 -0.78 -12.97
N TYR A 214 5.73 -1.96 -12.59
CA TYR A 214 6.06 -2.25 -11.18
C TYR A 214 7.47 -2.79 -10.95
N LEU A 215 8.16 -3.20 -12.02
CA LEU A 215 9.50 -3.78 -11.99
C LEU A 215 10.41 -3.03 -12.98
N ASP A 216 11.70 -3.01 -12.73
CA ASP A 216 12.68 -2.49 -13.68
C ASP A 216 13.84 -3.50 -13.89
N LYS A 217 14.37 -3.51 -15.11
CA LYS A 217 15.54 -4.31 -15.50
C LYS A 217 16.81 -3.53 -15.16
N LEU A 218 17.73 -4.16 -14.46
CA LEU A 218 19.11 -3.69 -14.22
C LEU A 218 20.09 -4.43 -15.14
#